data_AF-A0A1I7XHS6-F1
#
_entry.id   AF-A0A1I7XHS6-F1
#
_cell.length_a   1.000
_cell.length_b   1.000
_cell.length_c   1.000
_cell.angle_alpha   90.00
_cell.angle_beta   90.00
_cell.angle_gamma   90.00
#
_symmetry.space_group_name_H-M   'P 1'
#
loop_
_entity.id
_entity.type
_entity.pdbx_description
1 polymer ?
#
loop_
_entity_poly.entity_id
_entity_poly.type
_entity_poly.pdbx_seq_one_letter_code
_entity_poly.pdbx_strand_id
1 'polypeptide(L)'
;MSSTATNPSTLLPLELVDKCIGSRIWVIMKGEKEIVGTLMGFDDYVNMVLEDVVDPLGADAIGYMSIMRRVELVWSESGNHFPKSVIIKIPSSTLSNETLEKSFDIYTDPDSSKMLQYLIHKTEACFYRLMQDWPQKPLALPFIYAAEYTDPEQSVIVMEDYRDCHVKDLVDGFNEKQLYIIMDELIKLQCFSLTTTEWKASLLFEELKPLLIELYAEMKLVSEKLASKVPDLSCCIAVGYKLFNIIQCLSK
;
A
#
# COMPACT_ATOMS: atom_id res chain seq x y z
N MET A 1 -37.69 1.16 23.30
CA MET A 1 -38.43 1.95 22.29
C MET A 1 -37.40 2.63 21.42
N SER A 2 -37.20 2.14 20.19
CA SER A 2 -36.21 2.70 19.25
C SER A 2 -36.84 3.88 18.52
N SER A 3 -36.32 5.09 18.75
CA SER A 3 -36.72 6.29 18.03
C SER A 3 -36.14 6.25 16.62
N THR A 4 -36.97 5.88 15.64
CA THR A 4 -36.61 6.03 14.23
C THR A 4 -36.58 7.51 13.90
N ALA A 5 -35.39 8.08 13.79
CA ALA A 5 -35.17 9.42 13.28
C ALA A 5 -35.77 9.50 11.86
N THR A 6 -36.85 10.25 11.72
CA THR A 6 -37.52 10.47 10.43
C THR A 6 -36.69 11.48 9.65
N ASN A 7 -36.24 11.10 8.46
CA ASN A 7 -35.45 11.99 7.60
C ASN A 7 -36.29 13.25 7.29
N PRO A 8 -35.84 14.47 7.66
CA PRO A 8 -36.62 15.69 7.48
C PRO A 8 -36.71 16.14 6.01
N SER A 9 -36.00 15.49 5.09
CA SER A 9 -36.06 15.80 3.67
C SER A 9 -37.25 15.10 2.99
N THR A 10 -38.17 15.89 2.44
CA THR A 10 -39.33 15.42 1.66
C THR A 10 -38.99 15.05 0.22
N LEU A 11 -37.71 14.84 -0.09
CA LEU A 11 -37.23 14.61 -1.46
C LEU A 11 -37.36 13.15 -1.84
N LEU A 12 -37.94 12.89 -3.01
CA LEU A 12 -37.95 11.55 -3.57
C LEU A 12 -36.52 11.16 -4.00
N PRO A 13 -36.15 9.86 -3.95
CA PRO A 13 -34.80 9.42 -4.31
C PRO A 13 -34.34 9.90 -5.69
N LEU A 14 -35.23 9.91 -6.69
CA LEU A 14 -34.91 10.41 -8.03
C LEU A 14 -34.76 11.93 -8.08
N GLU A 15 -35.56 12.67 -7.31
CA GLU A 15 -35.40 14.14 -7.20
C GLU A 15 -34.08 14.50 -6.53
N LEU A 16 -33.58 13.67 -5.62
CA LEU A 16 -32.28 13.85 -5.01
C LEU A 16 -31.15 13.63 -6.04
N VAL A 17 -31.23 12.58 -6.85
CA VAL A 17 -30.24 12.30 -7.91
C VAL A 17 -30.27 13.39 -8.99
N ASP A 18 -31.45 13.86 -9.39
CA ASP A 18 -31.63 14.96 -10.36
C ASP A 18 -30.97 16.25 -9.88
N LYS A 19 -31.11 16.59 -8.60
CA LYS A 19 -30.43 17.74 -8.00
C LYS A 19 -28.91 17.61 -7.92
N CYS A 20 -28.37 16.40 -8.05
CA CYS A 20 -26.94 16.16 -8.07
C CYS A 20 -26.34 16.29 -9.48
N ILE A 21 -27.13 16.51 -10.54
CA ILE A 21 -26.60 16.74 -11.89
C ILE A 21 -25.69 17.99 -11.89
N GLY A 22 -24.51 17.86 -12.49
CA GLY A 22 -23.43 18.84 -12.47
C GLY A 22 -22.60 18.86 -11.19
N SER A 23 -22.96 18.07 -10.18
CA SER A 23 -22.20 17.94 -8.92
C SER A 23 -21.28 16.72 -8.94
N ARG A 24 -20.16 16.81 -8.23
CA ARG A 24 -19.28 15.67 -7.98
C ARG A 24 -19.94 14.75 -6.95
N ILE A 25 -20.18 13.50 -7.32
CA ILE A 25 -20.83 12.49 -6.48
C ILE A 25 -19.93 11.28 -6.26
N TRP A 26 -20.14 10.60 -5.13
CA TRP A 26 -19.52 9.32 -4.80
C TRP A 26 -20.59 8.24 -4.82
N VAL A 27 -20.46 7.31 -5.75
CA VAL A 27 -21.38 6.19 -5.97
C VAL A 27 -20.76 4.94 -5.38
N ILE A 28 -21.43 4.37 -4.37
CA ILE A 28 -21.05 3.08 -3.77
C ILE A 28 -21.98 2.02 -4.36
N MET A 29 -21.44 1.12 -5.15
CA MET A 29 -22.18 0.04 -5.80
C MET A 29 -22.16 -1.24 -4.95
N LYS A 30 -23.05 -2.18 -5.28
CA LYS A 30 -23.02 -3.54 -4.71
C LYS A 30 -21.74 -4.25 -5.16
N GLY A 31 -21.06 -4.92 -4.23
CA GLY A 31 -19.78 -5.59 -4.49
C GLY A 31 -18.56 -4.69 -4.28
N GLU A 32 -18.68 -3.69 -3.39
CA GLU A 32 -17.58 -2.81 -2.95
C GLU A 32 -16.92 -1.99 -4.07
N LYS A 33 -17.57 -1.92 -5.23
CA LYS A 33 -17.15 -1.06 -6.31
C LYS A 33 -17.62 0.34 -6.02
N GLU A 34 -16.69 1.26 -5.90
CA GLU A 34 -16.98 2.66 -5.68
C GLU A 34 -16.48 3.51 -6.85
N ILE A 35 -17.19 4.58 -7.18
CA ILE A 35 -16.88 5.47 -8.30
C ILE A 35 -17.09 6.92 -7.86
N VAL A 36 -16.14 7.82 -8.15
CA VAL A 36 -16.33 9.26 -7.97
C VAL A 36 -16.27 9.96 -9.31
N GLY A 37 -17.23 10.84 -9.58
CA GLY A 37 -17.26 11.61 -10.82
C GLY A 37 -18.32 12.70 -10.75
N THR A 38 -18.32 13.57 -11.74
CA THR A 38 -19.37 14.59 -11.90
C THR A 38 -20.57 13.96 -12.59
N LEU A 39 -21.75 13.99 -11.96
CA LEU A 39 -22.96 13.42 -12.54
C LEU A 39 -23.45 14.27 -13.72
N MET A 40 -23.44 13.72 -14.92
CA MET A 40 -23.92 14.41 -16.12
C MET A 40 -25.39 14.16 -16.40
N GLY A 41 -25.91 13.04 -15.91
CA GLY A 41 -27.31 12.65 -16.05
C GLY A 41 -27.52 11.18 -15.74
N PHE A 42 -28.77 10.72 -15.81
CA PHE A 42 -29.16 9.33 -15.65
C PHE A 42 -30.40 9.03 -16.49
N ASP A 43 -30.64 7.76 -16.82
CA ASP A 43 -31.82 7.31 -17.56
C ASP A 43 -32.96 6.82 -16.65
N ASP A 44 -34.07 6.38 -17.24
CA ASP A 44 -35.24 5.86 -16.50
C ASP A 44 -34.93 4.61 -15.65
N TYR A 45 -33.79 3.94 -15.91
CA TYR A 45 -33.30 2.79 -15.15
C TYR A 45 -32.22 3.18 -14.12
N VAL A 46 -31.94 4.47 -13.95
CA VAL A 46 -30.91 5.02 -13.05
C VAL A 46 -29.49 4.58 -13.44
N ASN A 47 -29.25 4.31 -14.73
CA ASN A 47 -27.88 4.19 -15.23
C ASN A 47 -27.27 5.60 -15.27
N MET A 48 -26.31 5.85 -14.38
CA MET A 48 -25.69 7.16 -14.23
C MET A 48 -24.55 7.36 -15.24
N VAL A 49 -24.50 8.53 -15.86
CA VAL A 49 -23.38 8.98 -16.70
C VAL A 49 -22.51 9.91 -15.86
N LEU A 50 -21.25 9.54 -15.69
CA LEU A 50 -20.27 10.31 -14.92
C LEU A 50 -19.17 10.84 -15.85
N GLU A 51 -18.80 12.11 -15.69
CA GLU A 51 -17.62 12.74 -16.28
C GLU A 51 -16.50 12.87 -15.24
N ASP A 52 -15.25 12.99 -15.69
CA ASP A 52 -14.05 13.04 -14.83
C ASP A 52 -14.01 11.93 -13.79
N VAL A 53 -14.37 10.72 -14.24
CA VAL A 53 -14.43 9.53 -13.41
C VAL A 53 -13.04 9.24 -12.87
N VAL A 54 -12.93 9.29 -11.56
CA VAL A 54 -11.79 8.81 -10.82
C VAL A 54 -12.23 7.66 -9.95
N ASP A 55 -11.29 6.77 -9.68
CA ASP A 55 -11.42 5.91 -8.53
C ASP A 55 -11.63 6.81 -7.29
N PRO A 56 -12.63 6.59 -6.41
CA PRO A 56 -12.94 7.42 -5.22
C PRO A 56 -11.74 7.73 -4.35
N LEU A 57 -10.80 6.85 -4.50
CA LEU A 57 -9.51 6.80 -3.94
C LEU A 57 -8.64 8.02 -4.32
N GLY A 58 -8.80 8.58 -5.52
CA GLY A 58 -8.05 9.71 -6.07
C GLY A 58 -6.84 9.26 -6.90
N ALA A 59 -6.23 10.17 -7.67
CA ALA A 59 -4.99 9.90 -8.41
C ALA A 59 -3.78 9.69 -7.48
N ASP A 60 -3.84 10.22 -6.26
CA ASP A 60 -2.76 10.21 -5.26
C ASP A 60 -2.68 8.91 -4.43
N ALA A 61 -3.35 7.86 -4.89
CA ALA A 61 -3.98 6.91 -4.00
C ALA A 61 -3.85 5.45 -4.45
N ILE A 62 -2.77 5.16 -5.18
CA ILE A 62 -2.46 3.81 -5.64
C ILE A 62 -1.11 3.42 -5.05
N GLY A 63 -1.14 2.73 -3.91
CA GLY A 63 -0.05 1.85 -3.57
C GLY A 63 -0.11 0.64 -4.50
N TYR A 64 1.04 0.18 -4.99
CA TYR A 64 1.13 -0.92 -5.96
C TYR A 64 0.36 -2.20 -5.54
N MET A 65 0.24 -2.46 -4.23
CA MET A 65 -0.46 -3.63 -3.67
C MET A 65 -1.46 -3.25 -2.55
N SER A 66 -1.72 -1.95 -2.37
CA SER A 66 -2.55 -1.46 -1.26
C SER A 66 -3.21 -0.14 -1.61
N ILE A 67 -4.42 0.02 -1.10
CA ILE A 67 -5.15 1.27 -1.08
C ILE A 67 -4.55 2.15 0.03
N MET A 68 -3.98 3.31 -0.32
CA MET A 68 -3.38 4.25 0.65
C MET A 68 -4.05 5.61 0.63
N ARG A 69 -4.79 5.98 1.68
CA ARG A 69 -5.53 7.25 1.77
C ARG A 69 -4.91 8.17 2.79
N ARG A 70 -4.79 9.44 2.44
CA ARG A 70 -4.64 10.50 3.45
C ARG A 70 -6.01 10.83 4.02
N VAL A 71 -6.12 10.82 5.34
CA VAL A 71 -7.33 11.19 6.08
C VAL A 71 -7.02 12.39 6.94
N GLU A 72 -7.77 13.48 6.75
CA GLU A 72 -7.74 14.67 7.60
C GLU A 72 -8.61 14.41 8.84
N LEU A 73 -8.07 14.71 10.02
CA LEU A 73 -8.68 14.43 11.31
C LEU A 73 -9.20 15.73 11.94
N VAL A 74 -10.44 15.69 12.41
CA VAL A 74 -11.10 16.80 13.11
C VAL A 74 -11.31 16.39 14.55
N TRP A 75 -10.62 17.07 15.46
CA TRP A 75 -10.68 16.81 16.89
C TRP A 75 -11.64 17.80 17.56
N SER A 76 -12.50 17.30 18.45
CA SER A 76 -13.44 18.13 19.23
C SER A 76 -12.74 18.95 20.31
N GLU A 77 -11.59 18.49 20.79
CA GLU A 77 -10.77 19.18 21.77
C GLU A 77 -9.58 19.86 21.07
N SER A 78 -9.39 21.15 21.36
CA SER A 78 -8.27 21.93 20.86
C SER A 78 -7.00 21.60 21.66
N GLY A 79 -6.27 20.57 21.24
CA GLY A 79 -4.95 20.21 21.77
C GLY A 79 -3.94 20.00 20.63
N ASN A 80 -2.75 20.57 20.76
CA ASN A 80 -1.67 20.47 19.75
C ASN A 80 -1.01 19.08 19.66
N HIS A 81 -1.55 18.06 20.34
CA HIS A 81 -0.92 16.74 20.47
C HIS A 81 -1.46 15.69 19.50
N PHE A 82 -2.59 15.94 18.83
CA PHE A 82 -3.16 14.97 17.91
C PHE A 82 -2.72 15.23 16.47
N PRO A 83 -2.49 14.18 15.67
CA PRO A 83 -2.15 14.34 14.26
C PRO A 83 -3.31 15.03 13.53
N LYS A 84 -2.99 16.00 12.67
CA LYS A 84 -3.98 16.65 11.79
C LYS A 84 -4.41 15.73 10.65
N SER A 85 -3.54 14.82 10.25
CA SER A 85 -3.81 13.82 9.23
C SER A 85 -3.04 12.55 9.48
N VAL A 86 -3.52 11.47 8.89
CA VAL A 86 -2.89 10.15 8.88
C VAL A 86 -2.95 9.56 7.49
N ILE A 87 -2.04 8.63 7.20
CA ILE A 87 -2.15 7.73 6.07
C ILE A 87 -2.78 6.42 6.53
N ILE A 88 -3.83 5.98 5.86
CA ILE A 88 -4.47 4.69 6.06
C ILE A 88 -4.10 3.80 4.88
N LYS A 89 -3.42 2.69 5.15
CA LYS A 89 -3.04 1.67 4.18
C LYS A 89 -3.87 0.40 4.40
N ILE A 90 -4.64 0.03 3.38
CA ILE A 90 -5.50 -1.16 3.36
C ILE A 90 -5.00 -2.07 2.24
N PRO A 91 -4.66 -3.34 2.51
CA PRO A 91 -4.27 -4.28 1.46
C PRO A 91 -5.40 -4.44 0.44
N SER A 92 -5.07 -4.52 -0.85
CA SER A 92 -6.05 -4.83 -1.91
C SER A 92 -5.63 -6.06 -2.69
N SER A 93 -6.48 -7.08 -2.72
CA SER A 93 -6.21 -8.36 -3.38
C SER A 93 -6.24 -8.19 -4.89
N THR A 94 -7.17 -7.38 -5.39
CA THR A 94 -7.27 -7.00 -6.80
C THR A 94 -5.99 -6.31 -7.29
N LEU A 95 -5.53 -5.27 -6.58
CA LEU A 95 -4.29 -4.56 -6.97
C LEU A 95 -3.05 -5.44 -6.84
N SER A 96 -3.00 -6.31 -5.81
CA SER A 96 -1.90 -7.26 -5.63
C SER A 96 -1.78 -8.22 -6.80
N ASN A 97 -2.90 -8.80 -7.24
CA ASN A 97 -2.93 -9.77 -8.34
C ASN A 97 -2.59 -9.10 -9.67
N GLU A 98 -3.19 -7.95 -9.97
CA GLU A 98 -2.84 -7.21 -11.18
C GLU A 98 -1.36 -6.83 -11.22
N THR A 99 -0.78 -6.43 -10.08
CA THR A 99 0.65 -6.11 -9.98
C THR A 99 1.53 -7.33 -10.21
N LEU A 100 1.19 -8.47 -9.60
CA LEU A 100 1.94 -9.72 -9.75
C LEU A 100 1.92 -10.21 -11.20
N GLU A 101 0.74 -10.15 -11.84
CA GLU A 101 0.60 -10.49 -13.26
C GLU A 101 1.37 -9.51 -14.14
N LYS A 102 1.11 -8.20 -14.02
CA LYS A 102 1.70 -7.18 -14.92
C LYS A 102 3.20 -7.01 -14.76
N SER A 103 3.71 -7.12 -13.52
CA SER A 103 5.12 -6.82 -13.21
C SER A 103 6.00 -8.06 -13.18
N PHE A 104 5.43 -9.21 -12.83
CA PHE A 104 6.20 -10.44 -12.58
C PHE A 104 5.71 -11.65 -13.41
N ASP A 105 4.60 -11.55 -14.15
CA ASP A 105 3.98 -12.66 -14.89
C ASP A 105 3.62 -13.85 -13.98
N ILE A 106 3.32 -13.55 -12.70
CA ILE A 106 2.94 -14.53 -11.69
C ILE A 106 1.42 -14.60 -11.61
N TYR A 107 0.88 -15.76 -11.90
CA TYR A 107 -0.53 -16.08 -11.73
C TYR A 107 -0.69 -16.90 -10.45
N THR A 108 -1.46 -16.36 -9.50
CA THR A 108 -1.83 -17.08 -8.28
C THR A 108 -3.31 -17.41 -8.32
N ASP A 109 -3.69 -18.58 -7.80
CA ASP A 109 -5.10 -18.85 -7.55
C ASP A 109 -5.63 -17.93 -6.43
N PRO A 110 -6.95 -17.68 -6.34
CA PRO A 110 -7.52 -16.71 -5.40
C PRO A 110 -7.17 -16.96 -3.93
N ASP A 111 -7.02 -18.22 -3.51
CA ASP A 111 -6.72 -18.55 -2.12
C ASP A 111 -5.24 -18.25 -1.80
N SER A 112 -4.34 -18.61 -2.72
CA SER A 112 -2.91 -18.26 -2.63
C SER A 112 -2.68 -16.74 -2.67
N SER A 113 -3.43 -16.00 -3.49
CA SER A 113 -3.36 -14.53 -3.54
C SER A 113 -3.73 -13.89 -2.21
N LYS A 114 -4.81 -14.35 -1.57
CA LYS A 114 -5.27 -13.85 -0.27
C LYS A 114 -4.27 -14.15 0.84
N MET A 115 -3.72 -15.38 0.84
CA MET A 115 -2.70 -15.78 1.80
C MET A 115 -1.44 -14.92 1.66
N LEU A 116 -0.98 -14.70 0.43
CA LEU A 116 0.17 -13.85 0.11
C LEU A 116 -0.04 -12.41 0.60
N GLN A 117 -1.20 -11.84 0.29
CA GLN A 117 -1.56 -10.48 0.72
C GLN A 117 -1.55 -10.35 2.25
N TYR A 118 -2.18 -11.30 2.95
CA TYR A 118 -2.21 -11.34 4.41
C TYR A 118 -0.79 -11.41 4.99
N LEU A 119 0.05 -12.30 4.44
CA LEU A 119 1.43 -12.47 4.87
C LEU A 119 2.26 -11.20 4.67
N ILE A 120 2.15 -10.53 3.52
CA ILE A 120 2.84 -9.26 3.24
C ILE A 120 2.42 -8.18 4.24
N HIS A 121 1.10 -7.98 4.39
CA HIS A 121 0.56 -6.97 5.29
C HIS A 121 0.98 -7.21 6.75
N LYS A 122 0.86 -8.45 7.22
CA LYS A 122 1.27 -8.82 8.58
C LYS A 122 2.76 -8.64 8.81
N THR A 123 3.59 -8.97 7.82
CA THR A 123 5.04 -8.76 7.87
C THR A 123 5.38 -7.28 7.99
N GLU A 124 4.74 -6.44 7.16
CA GLU A 124 4.92 -5.00 7.19
C GLU A 124 4.50 -4.40 8.54
N ALA A 125 3.33 -4.76 9.04
CA ALA A 125 2.83 -4.28 10.33
C ALA A 125 3.76 -4.69 11.49
N CYS A 126 4.20 -5.95 11.52
CA CYS A 126 5.16 -6.44 12.51
C CYS A 126 6.49 -5.69 12.43
N PHE A 127 6.99 -5.41 11.22
CA PHE A 127 8.24 -4.69 11.04
C PHE A 127 8.15 -3.25 11.59
N TYR A 128 7.08 -2.52 11.30
CA TYR A 128 6.87 -1.18 11.87
C TYR A 128 6.85 -1.20 13.41
N ARG A 129 6.12 -2.15 14.02
CA ARG A 129 6.07 -2.30 15.48
C ARG A 129 7.46 -2.54 16.06
N LEU A 130 8.18 -3.52 15.50
CA LEU A 130 9.54 -3.87 15.94
C LEU A 130 10.46 -2.65 15.91
N MET A 131 10.39 -1.87 14.83
CA MET A 131 11.26 -0.72 14.61
C MET A 131 10.88 0.49 15.50
N GLN A 132 9.60 0.65 15.84
CA GLN A 132 9.16 1.70 16.77
C GLN A 132 9.72 1.48 18.18
N ASP A 133 9.76 0.22 18.63
CA ASP A 133 10.24 -0.18 19.95
C ASP A 133 11.78 -0.30 20.00
N TRP A 134 12.45 -0.20 18.86
CA TRP A 134 13.89 -0.39 18.77
C TRP A 134 14.66 0.78 19.41
N PRO A 135 15.62 0.52 20.34
CA PRO A 135 16.28 1.58 21.12
C PRO A 135 17.04 2.63 20.28
N GLN A 136 17.65 2.20 19.18
CA GLN A 136 18.33 3.08 18.22
C GLN A 136 17.84 2.77 16.82
N LYS A 137 16.80 3.50 16.37
CA LYS A 137 16.15 3.25 15.08
C LYS A 137 17.19 3.38 13.95
N PRO A 138 17.54 2.28 13.25
CA PRO A 138 18.55 2.32 12.20
C PRO A 138 18.01 2.98 10.91
N LEU A 139 16.69 3.15 10.82
CA LEU A 139 15.99 3.67 9.64
C LEU A 139 14.93 4.68 10.06
N ALA A 140 14.75 5.70 9.22
CA ALA A 140 13.62 6.61 9.32
C ALA A 140 12.36 5.92 8.77
N LEU A 141 11.42 5.58 9.65
CA LEU A 141 10.14 4.97 9.29
C LEU A 141 8.98 5.81 9.82
N PRO A 142 7.83 5.85 9.13
CA PRO A 142 6.60 6.41 9.67
C PRO A 142 6.27 5.82 11.04
N PHE A 143 5.81 6.67 11.96
CA PHE A 143 5.16 6.18 13.16
C PHE A 143 3.80 5.56 12.80
N ILE A 144 3.56 4.30 13.16
CA ILE A 144 2.23 3.69 13.08
C ILE A 144 1.43 3.98 14.35
N TYR A 145 0.22 4.52 14.19
CA TYR A 145 -0.73 4.76 15.29
C TYR A 145 -1.55 3.51 15.60
N ALA A 146 -1.89 2.74 14.57
CA ALA A 146 -2.62 1.49 14.70
C ALA A 146 -2.24 0.54 13.56
N ALA A 147 -2.32 -0.77 13.83
CA ALA A 147 -2.23 -1.79 12.80
C ALA A 147 -3.05 -3.00 13.23
N GLU A 148 -3.96 -3.45 12.36
CA GLU A 148 -4.72 -4.70 12.51
C GLU A 148 -4.23 -5.66 11.44
N TYR A 149 -3.85 -6.87 11.84
CA TYR A 149 -3.22 -7.88 10.99
C TYR A 149 -3.55 -9.31 11.45
N THR A 150 -4.56 -9.47 12.31
CA THR A 150 -5.05 -10.78 12.77
C THR A 150 -6.24 -11.24 11.95
N ASP A 151 -7.09 -10.30 11.52
CA ASP A 151 -8.20 -10.54 10.59
C ASP A 151 -7.84 -10.02 9.18
N PRO A 152 -7.73 -10.89 8.17
CA PRO A 152 -7.50 -10.50 6.79
C PRO A 152 -8.53 -9.50 6.25
N GLU A 153 -9.80 -9.60 6.68
CA GLU A 153 -10.89 -8.75 6.20
C GLU A 153 -10.89 -7.35 6.86
N GLN A 154 -10.16 -7.19 7.97
CA GLN A 154 -10.01 -5.92 8.70
C GLN A 154 -8.56 -5.40 8.68
N SER A 155 -7.74 -5.93 7.78
CA SER A 155 -6.33 -5.61 7.71
C SER A 155 -6.11 -4.13 7.33
N VAL A 156 -5.45 -3.38 8.21
CA VAL A 156 -5.19 -1.95 8.03
C VAL A 156 -3.94 -1.51 8.79
N ILE A 157 -3.20 -0.55 8.23
CA ILE A 157 -2.15 0.19 8.94
C ILE A 157 -2.52 1.67 8.91
N VAL A 158 -2.60 2.30 10.08
CA VAL A 158 -2.77 3.76 10.23
C VAL A 158 -1.43 4.34 10.64
N MET A 159 -0.88 5.21 9.82
CA MET A 159 0.49 5.70 9.96
C MET A 159 0.61 7.22 9.78
N GLU A 160 1.73 7.75 10.23
CA GLU A 160 2.13 9.15 10.14
C GLU A 160 2.11 9.66 8.70
N ASP A 161 1.61 10.89 8.54
CA ASP A 161 1.51 11.56 7.25
C ASP A 161 2.69 12.51 7.02
N TYR A 162 3.67 12.06 6.23
CA TYR A 162 4.80 12.89 5.79
C TYR A 162 4.39 13.80 4.62
N ARG A 163 4.00 15.04 4.93
CA ARG A 163 3.62 16.03 3.90
C ARG A 163 4.80 16.66 3.17
N ASP A 164 5.95 16.76 3.84
CA ASP A 164 7.16 17.39 3.31
C ASP A 164 8.06 16.38 2.56
N CYS A 165 7.52 15.22 2.21
CA CYS A 165 8.20 14.17 1.46
C CYS A 165 7.57 14.01 0.07
N HIS A 166 8.41 13.74 -0.93
CA HIS A 166 7.97 13.51 -2.30
C HIS A 166 8.61 12.26 -2.86
N VAL A 167 7.84 11.49 -3.62
CA VAL A 167 8.39 10.37 -4.40
C VAL A 167 9.19 10.96 -5.56
N LYS A 168 10.43 10.54 -5.70
CA LYS A 168 11.26 10.90 -6.84
C LYS A 168 11.09 9.86 -7.94
N ASP A 169 10.70 10.31 -9.14
CA ASP A 169 10.62 9.44 -10.30
C ASP A 169 12.02 8.87 -10.63
N LEU A 170 12.09 7.55 -10.81
CA LEU A 170 13.31 6.84 -11.16
C LEU A 170 13.75 7.15 -12.60
N VAL A 171 12.82 7.51 -13.48
CA VAL A 171 13.10 7.87 -14.89
C VAL A 171 14.03 9.07 -14.97
N ASP A 172 13.88 10.04 -14.06
CA ASP A 172 14.71 11.24 -14.00
C ASP A 172 16.13 10.97 -13.48
N GLY A 173 16.35 9.79 -12.87
CA GLY A 173 17.61 9.39 -12.29
C GLY A 173 18.01 10.18 -11.04
N PHE A 174 19.09 9.75 -10.41
CA PHE A 174 19.63 10.37 -9.20
C PHE A 174 20.97 11.03 -9.48
N ASN A 175 21.21 12.19 -8.86
CA ASN A 175 22.55 12.74 -8.82
C ASN A 175 23.43 11.96 -7.82
N GLU A 176 24.74 12.15 -7.92
CA GLU A 176 25.73 11.46 -7.09
C GLU A 176 25.45 11.59 -5.58
N LYS A 177 25.10 12.79 -5.10
CA LYS A 177 24.79 13.01 -3.67
C LYS A 177 23.56 12.22 -3.23
N GLN A 178 22.52 12.19 -4.06
CA GLN A 178 21.31 11.41 -3.81
C GLN A 178 21.61 9.91 -3.78
N LEU A 179 22.44 9.41 -4.69
CA LEU A 179 22.86 8.02 -4.70
C LEU A 179 23.62 7.64 -3.42
N TYR A 180 24.51 8.50 -2.93
CA TYR A 180 25.21 8.27 -1.66
C TYR A 180 24.25 8.20 -0.47
N ILE A 181 23.25 9.09 -0.41
CA ILE A 181 22.23 9.06 0.66
C ILE A 181 21.43 7.76 0.60
N ILE A 182 20.96 7.37 -0.59
CA ILE A 182 20.20 6.12 -0.78
C ILE A 182 21.06 4.91 -0.38
N MET A 183 22.33 4.89 -0.77
CA MET A 183 23.23 3.79 -0.41
C MET A 183 23.54 3.74 1.08
N ASP A 184 23.68 4.87 1.76
CA ASP A 184 23.87 4.91 3.21
C ASP A 184 22.68 4.28 3.95
N GLU A 185 21.44 4.62 3.55
CA GLU A 185 20.22 4.01 4.12
C GLU A 185 20.12 2.51 3.80
N LEU A 186 20.48 2.08 2.59
CA LEU A 186 20.53 0.65 2.23
C LEU A 186 21.55 -0.11 3.06
N ILE A 187 22.74 0.47 3.28
CA ILE A 187 23.78 -0.15 4.12
C ILE A 187 23.29 -0.26 5.56
N LYS A 188 22.65 0.77 6.13
CA LYS A 188 22.05 0.70 7.48
C LYS A 188 21.05 -0.44 7.60
N LEU A 189 20.12 -0.56 6.64
CA LEU A 189 19.14 -1.64 6.60
C LEU A 189 19.82 -3.02 6.53
N GLN A 190 20.82 -3.17 5.65
CA GLN A 190 21.57 -4.42 5.50
C GLN A 190 22.35 -4.79 6.76
N CYS A 191 23.08 -3.83 7.34
CA CYS A 191 23.80 -4.04 8.59
C CYS A 191 22.84 -4.47 9.69
N PHE A 192 21.73 -3.76 9.87
CA PHE A 192 20.69 -4.14 10.83
C PHE A 192 20.21 -5.57 10.60
N SER A 193 19.89 -5.93 9.36
CA SER A 193 19.40 -7.26 9.00
C SER A 193 20.39 -8.38 9.33
N LEU A 194 21.69 -8.14 9.11
CA LEU A 194 22.76 -9.12 9.31
C LEU A 194 23.25 -9.24 10.77
N THR A 195 23.23 -8.14 11.52
CA THR A 195 23.79 -8.11 12.88
C THR A 195 22.74 -8.28 13.97
N THR A 196 21.47 -8.27 13.60
CA THR A 196 20.33 -8.35 14.52
C THR A 196 19.57 -9.65 14.22
N THR A 197 19.13 -10.37 15.25
CA THR A 197 18.42 -11.66 15.08
C THR A 197 17.05 -11.67 15.74
N GLU A 198 16.79 -10.70 16.62
CA GLU A 198 15.55 -10.48 17.34
C GLU A 198 14.36 -10.31 16.38
N TRP A 199 14.60 -9.67 15.23
CA TRP A 199 13.59 -9.54 14.18
C TRP A 199 13.14 -10.89 13.62
N LYS A 200 13.99 -11.94 13.65
CA LYS A 200 13.64 -13.29 13.19
C LYS A 200 12.59 -13.96 14.08
N ALA A 201 12.52 -13.58 15.36
CA ALA A 201 11.51 -14.07 16.28
C ALA A 201 10.19 -13.28 16.19
N SER A 202 10.26 -12.03 15.76
CA SER A 202 9.09 -11.12 15.66
C SER A 202 8.40 -11.12 14.30
N LEU A 203 9.14 -11.42 13.24
CA LEU A 203 8.62 -11.55 11.88
C LEU A 203 8.29 -13.01 11.60
N LEU A 204 7.22 -13.26 10.85
CA LEU A 204 6.70 -14.60 10.49
C LEU A 204 7.62 -15.37 9.53
N PHE A 205 8.92 -15.36 9.79
CA PHE A 205 9.93 -15.80 8.85
C PHE A 205 9.69 -17.24 8.36
N GLU A 206 9.29 -18.14 9.26
CA GLU A 206 9.00 -19.54 8.89
C GLU A 206 7.70 -19.70 8.11
N GLU A 207 6.67 -18.87 8.34
CA GLU A 207 5.43 -18.88 7.54
C GLU A 207 5.66 -18.29 6.14
N LEU A 208 6.56 -17.30 6.04
CA LEU A 208 6.93 -16.64 4.79
C LEU A 208 7.95 -17.43 3.96
N LYS A 209 8.70 -18.34 4.58
CA LYS A 209 9.85 -19.01 3.97
C LYS A 209 9.55 -19.71 2.64
N PRO A 210 8.46 -20.49 2.49
CA PRO A 210 8.15 -21.13 1.21
C PRO A 210 7.91 -20.10 0.11
N LEU A 211 7.24 -19.01 0.48
CA LEU A 211 6.85 -17.94 -0.43
C LEU A 211 8.03 -17.04 -0.81
N LEU A 212 8.95 -16.79 0.14
CA LEU A 212 10.22 -16.10 -0.14
C LEU A 212 11.11 -16.89 -1.10
N ILE A 213 11.05 -18.24 -1.05
CA ILE A 213 11.78 -19.10 -1.99
C ILE A 213 11.17 -19.00 -3.40
N GLU A 214 9.84 -19.00 -3.52
CA GLU A 214 9.15 -18.83 -4.81
C GLU A 214 9.40 -17.43 -5.40
N LEU A 215 9.21 -16.37 -4.59
CA LEU A 215 9.52 -15.00 -4.98
C LEU A 215 10.99 -14.86 -5.39
N TYR A 216 11.92 -15.51 -4.69
CA TYR A 216 13.33 -15.52 -5.05
C TYR A 216 13.58 -16.17 -6.42
N ALA A 217 12.95 -17.31 -6.71
CA ALA A 217 13.08 -17.98 -7.99
C ALA A 217 12.57 -17.09 -9.15
N GLU A 218 11.47 -16.40 -8.95
CA GLU A 218 10.88 -15.50 -9.95
C GLU A 218 11.67 -14.20 -10.12
N MET A 219 12.10 -13.56 -9.03
CA MET A 219 12.95 -12.37 -9.10
C MET A 219 14.30 -12.67 -9.78
N LYS A 220 14.83 -13.88 -9.60
CA LYS A 220 16.00 -14.35 -10.34
C LYS A 220 15.71 -14.46 -11.84
N LEU A 221 14.57 -15.01 -12.24
CA LEU A 221 14.18 -15.12 -13.65
C LEU A 221 13.98 -13.74 -14.31
N VAL A 222 13.31 -12.81 -13.62
CA VAL A 222 13.11 -11.43 -14.08
C VAL A 222 14.44 -10.70 -14.24
N SER A 223 15.35 -10.87 -13.28
CA SER A 223 16.68 -10.27 -13.31
C SER A 223 17.54 -10.84 -14.44
N GLU A 224 17.49 -12.14 -14.71
CA GLU A 224 18.14 -12.78 -15.87
C GLU A 224 17.59 -12.23 -17.20
N LYS A 225 16.27 -12.09 -17.32
CA LYS A 225 15.62 -11.47 -18.50
C LYS A 225 16.04 -10.01 -18.67
N LEU A 226 16.10 -9.22 -17.61
CA LEU A 226 16.56 -7.83 -17.65
C LEU A 226 18.03 -7.72 -18.07
N ALA A 227 18.91 -8.56 -17.50
CA ALA A 227 20.33 -8.59 -17.86
C ALA A 227 20.53 -8.94 -19.34
N SER A 228 19.68 -9.80 -19.91
CA SER A 228 19.72 -10.15 -21.33
C SER A 228 19.29 -9.00 -22.26
N LYS A 229 18.42 -8.10 -21.79
CA LYS A 229 17.88 -6.97 -22.56
C LYS A 229 18.72 -5.70 -22.43
N VAL A 230 19.39 -5.50 -21.29
CA VAL A 230 20.20 -4.31 -21.01
C VAL A 230 21.57 -4.74 -20.43
N PRO A 231 22.53 -5.11 -21.29
CA PRO A 231 23.83 -5.66 -20.86
C PRO A 231 24.62 -4.70 -19.96
N ASP A 232 24.46 -3.40 -20.16
CA ASP A 232 25.14 -2.33 -19.41
C ASP A 232 24.61 -2.17 -17.97
N LEU A 233 23.48 -2.79 -17.62
CA LEU A 233 22.91 -2.77 -16.26
C LEU A 233 23.41 -3.93 -15.38
N SER A 234 24.31 -4.77 -15.90
CA SER A 234 24.81 -5.98 -15.21
C SER A 234 25.36 -5.71 -13.81
N CYS A 235 25.96 -4.53 -13.56
CA CYS A 235 26.44 -4.13 -12.23
C CYS A 235 25.30 -3.78 -11.26
N CYS A 236 24.24 -3.09 -11.71
CA CYS A 236 23.07 -2.75 -10.89
C CYS A 236 22.24 -4.00 -10.57
N ILE A 237 22.10 -4.91 -11.54
CA ILE A 237 21.45 -6.22 -11.36
C ILE A 237 22.25 -7.06 -10.36
N ALA A 238 23.59 -7.05 -10.44
CA ALA A 238 24.44 -7.73 -9.46
C ALA A 238 24.35 -7.15 -8.04
N VAL A 239 24.11 -5.84 -7.88
CA VAL A 239 23.83 -5.21 -6.58
C VAL A 239 22.47 -5.66 -6.06
N GLY A 240 21.44 -5.71 -6.91
CA GLY A 240 20.15 -6.33 -6.60
C GLY A 240 20.28 -7.78 -6.14
N TYR A 241 21.02 -8.62 -6.88
CA TYR A 241 21.30 -10.00 -6.47
C TYR A 241 22.08 -10.09 -5.15
N LYS A 242 23.02 -9.18 -4.87
CA LYS A 242 23.72 -9.16 -3.57
C LYS A 242 22.81 -8.72 -2.42
N LEU A 243 21.93 -7.75 -2.66
CA LEU A 243 20.87 -7.34 -1.71
C LEU A 243 19.91 -8.49 -1.40
N PHE A 244 19.51 -9.28 -2.41
CA PHE A 244 18.58 -10.40 -2.25
C PHE A 244 19.25 -11.70 -1.76
N ASN A 245 20.52 -11.96 -2.07
CA ASN A 245 21.28 -13.08 -1.49
C ASN A 245 21.52 -12.92 0.01
N ILE A 246 21.46 -11.69 0.55
CA ILE A 246 21.44 -11.47 1.99
C ILE A 246 20.16 -12.08 2.60
N ILE A 247 18.99 -11.95 1.97
CA ILE A 247 17.75 -12.63 2.41
C ILE A 247 17.95 -14.15 2.46
N GLN A 248 18.71 -14.71 1.53
CA GLN A 248 19.08 -16.13 1.54
C GLN A 248 20.04 -16.49 2.69
N CYS A 249 20.98 -15.61 3.04
CA CYS A 249 21.81 -15.76 4.25
C CYS A 249 21.01 -15.68 5.55
N LEU A 250 19.85 -15.02 5.56
CA LEU A 250 18.96 -14.96 6.71
C LEU A 250 18.10 -16.21 6.87
N SER A 251 17.94 -17.00 5.79
CA SER A 251 17.20 -18.27 5.73
C SER A 251 17.98 -19.51 6.18
N LYS A 252 19.29 -19.34 6.40
CA LYS A 252 20.17 -20.33 7.05
C LYS A 252 20.35 -19.99 8.52
#